data_AF-A0A7C0VRS6-F1
#
_entry.id   AF-A0A7C0VRS6-F1
#
_cell.length_a   1.000
_cell.length_b   1.000
_cell.length_c   1.000
_cell.angle_alpha   90.00
_cell.angle_beta   90.00
_cell.angle_gamma   90.00
#
_symmetry.space_group_name_H-M   'P 1'
#
loop_
_entity.id
_entity.type
_entity.pdbx_description
1 polymer ?
#
loop_
_entity_poly.entity_id
_entity_poly.type
_entity_poly.pdbx_seq_one_letter_code
_entity_poly.pdbx_strand_id
1 'polypeptide(L)'
;MASCKACGGSGVIVLDEKKCTACKGTGKAKSINLSELSEKQLSQALGGSCPICEGTGVVRVTEKCRECDGYGEIKECKVCGSAFNGDGDTCEKCRREPSLYRLDDLCDANGLQVGEVYEGVVNGIVDFGAFVDLNKKLRGLIHISNLNFEVNAGDTVHVQLKNIKPNGNLELIPRKLKSYEIVEVTKDFPRCVSSNLSKHVGKTISA
;
A
#
# COMPACT_ATOMS: atom_id res chain seq x y z
N MET A 1 -9.90 -14.04 -17.15
CA MET A 1 -8.45 -13.77 -17.25
C MET A 1 -8.14 -13.49 -18.70
N ALA A 2 -7.80 -12.23 -19.01
CA ALA A 2 -7.44 -11.85 -20.37
C ALA A 2 -5.91 -11.84 -20.49
N SER A 3 -5.37 -12.71 -21.32
CA SER A 3 -3.96 -12.61 -21.71
C SER A 3 -3.75 -11.31 -22.48
N CYS A 4 -2.64 -10.63 -22.20
CA CYS A 4 -2.30 -9.39 -22.87
C CYS A 4 -2.11 -9.65 -24.36
N LYS A 5 -2.89 -8.96 -25.21
CA LYS A 5 -2.86 -9.17 -26.67
C LYS A 5 -1.54 -8.74 -27.28
N ALA A 6 -0.88 -7.70 -26.75
CA ALA A 6 0.39 -7.21 -27.28
C ALA A 6 1.56 -8.19 -27.08
N CYS A 7 1.60 -8.96 -25.99
CA CYS A 7 2.68 -9.94 -25.74
C CYS A 7 2.23 -11.40 -25.84
N GLY A 8 0.94 -11.66 -26.09
CA GLY A 8 0.41 -13.02 -26.15
C GLY A 8 0.52 -13.79 -24.83
N GLY A 9 0.64 -13.09 -23.69
CA GLY A 9 0.83 -13.72 -22.38
C GLY A 9 2.27 -13.82 -21.88
N SER A 10 3.28 -13.47 -22.68
CA SER A 10 4.69 -13.63 -22.28
C SER A 10 5.20 -12.52 -21.33
N GLY A 11 4.50 -11.40 -21.24
CA GLY A 11 4.95 -10.22 -20.48
C GLY A 11 6.09 -9.44 -21.13
N VAL A 12 6.77 -9.99 -22.14
CA VAL A 12 7.96 -9.40 -22.78
C VAL A 12 7.84 -9.38 -24.30
N ILE A 13 8.37 -8.32 -24.91
CA ILE A 13 8.43 -8.17 -26.37
C ILE A 13 9.88 -8.37 -26.79
N VAL A 14 10.10 -9.29 -27.75
CA VAL A 14 11.42 -9.52 -28.33
C VAL A 14 11.68 -8.42 -29.38
N LEU A 15 12.68 -7.59 -29.15
CA LEU A 15 13.02 -6.48 -30.06
C LEU A 15 14.11 -6.87 -31.05
N ASP A 16 15.10 -7.65 -30.61
CA ASP A 16 16.27 -7.94 -31.41
C ASP A 16 16.91 -9.28 -31.00
N GLU A 17 17.50 -9.98 -31.95
CA GLU A 17 18.24 -11.22 -31.73
C GLU A 17 19.69 -11.00 -32.17
N LYS A 18 20.56 -10.69 -31.20
CA LYS A 18 21.98 -10.43 -31.49
C LYS A 18 22.79 -11.71 -31.34
N LYS A 19 23.75 -11.93 -32.24
CA LYS A 19 24.71 -13.03 -32.08
C LYS A 19 25.42 -12.90 -30.75
N CYS A 20 25.44 -13.99 -29.98
CA CYS A 20 26.10 -14.00 -28.69
C CYS A 20 27.59 -13.69 -28.89
N THR A 21 28.08 -12.66 -28.22
CA THR A 21 29.45 -12.17 -28.35
C THR A 21 30.47 -13.18 -27.82
N ALA A 22 30.12 -13.99 -26.83
CA ALA A 22 30.99 -15.00 -26.24
C ALA A 22 31.23 -16.21 -27.15
N CYS A 23 30.18 -16.74 -27.78
CA CYS A 23 30.29 -17.91 -28.66
C CYS A 23 30.27 -17.54 -30.16
N LYS A 24 30.12 -16.26 -30.53
CA LYS A 24 30.00 -15.80 -31.92
C LYS A 24 28.94 -16.55 -32.74
N GLY A 25 27.84 -16.97 -32.11
CA GLY A 25 26.80 -17.76 -32.78
C GLY A 25 26.95 -19.28 -32.70
N THR A 26 28.04 -19.83 -32.15
CA THR A 26 28.24 -21.29 -32.13
C THR A 26 27.48 -22.02 -31.03
N GLY A 27 26.97 -21.29 -30.03
CA GLY A 27 26.29 -21.86 -28.87
C GLY A 27 27.20 -22.67 -27.93
N LYS A 28 28.49 -22.83 -28.24
CA LYS A 28 29.40 -23.69 -27.46
C LYS A 28 30.35 -22.90 -26.57
N ALA A 29 30.66 -23.46 -25.40
CA ALA A 29 31.75 -22.94 -24.58
C ALA A 29 33.07 -23.06 -25.35
N LYS A 30 33.87 -21.99 -25.40
CA LYS A 30 35.25 -22.09 -25.90
C LYS A 30 35.99 -23.08 -25.00
N SER A 31 36.76 -23.98 -25.62
CA SER A 31 37.60 -25.00 -24.98
C SER A 31 38.22 -24.49 -23.68
N ILE A 32 37.69 -24.96 -22.55
CA ILE A 32 38.19 -24.70 -21.21
C ILE A 32 39.50 -25.47 -21.02
N ASN A 33 40.54 -24.82 -20.48
CA ASN A 33 41.75 -25.50 -20.05
C ASN A 33 41.46 -26.30 -18.77
N LEU A 34 41.91 -27.55 -18.74
CA LEU A 34 41.48 -28.62 -17.83
C LEU A 34 41.99 -28.48 -16.36
N SER A 35 42.64 -27.37 -16.01
CA SER A 35 43.45 -27.29 -14.77
C SER A 35 42.86 -26.47 -13.61
N GLU A 36 41.70 -25.80 -13.77
CA GLU A 36 41.15 -24.92 -12.72
C GLU A 36 39.62 -24.97 -12.61
N LEU A 37 39.03 -26.10 -12.21
CA LEU A 37 37.59 -26.12 -11.91
C LEU A 37 37.23 -26.89 -10.63
N SER A 38 36.37 -26.24 -9.84
CA SER A 38 35.73 -26.78 -8.65
C SER A 38 34.57 -27.73 -9.00
N GLU A 39 34.27 -28.66 -8.09
CA GLU A 39 33.33 -29.79 -8.27
C GLU A 39 31.90 -29.37 -8.67
N LYS A 40 31.50 -28.11 -8.40
CA LYS A 40 30.19 -27.57 -8.80
C LYS A 40 30.05 -27.26 -10.31
N GLN A 41 31.14 -27.21 -11.07
CA GLN A 41 31.11 -26.98 -12.52
C GLN A 41 31.09 -28.26 -13.37
N LEU A 42 31.23 -29.44 -12.73
CA LEU A 42 31.33 -30.73 -13.43
C LEU A 42 29.99 -31.18 -14.07
N SER A 43 28.85 -30.78 -13.51
CA SER A 43 27.52 -31.05 -14.09
C SER A 43 27.17 -30.14 -15.29
N GLN A 44 27.77 -28.94 -15.36
CA GLN A 44 27.63 -28.03 -16.51
C GLN A 44 28.62 -28.31 -17.64
N ALA A 45 29.77 -28.94 -17.33
CA ALA A 45 30.81 -29.26 -18.29
C ALA A 45 30.45 -30.40 -19.27
N LEU A 46 29.46 -31.25 -18.95
CA LEU A 46 29.02 -32.32 -19.84
C LEU A 46 28.10 -31.83 -20.97
N GLY A 47 27.57 -30.60 -20.88
CA GLY A 47 26.59 -30.06 -21.82
C GLY A 47 27.13 -29.16 -22.94
N GLY A 48 28.42 -28.78 -22.91
CA GLY A 48 29.09 -28.05 -24.01
C GLY A 48 28.45 -26.71 -24.44
N SER A 49 27.51 -26.16 -23.69
CA SER A 49 26.74 -24.96 -24.07
C SER A 49 27.35 -23.67 -23.49
N CYS A 50 27.18 -22.58 -24.21
CA CYS A 50 27.69 -21.26 -23.81
C CYS A 50 26.89 -20.71 -22.63
N PRO A 51 27.51 -20.21 -21.55
CA PRO A 51 26.81 -19.76 -20.34
C PRO A 51 25.99 -18.47 -20.52
N ILE A 52 26.25 -17.69 -21.58
CA ILE A 52 25.56 -16.41 -21.84
C ILE A 52 24.29 -16.59 -22.70
N CYS A 53 24.31 -17.53 -23.64
CA CYS A 53 23.17 -17.80 -24.53
C CYS A 53 22.58 -19.19 -24.33
N GLU A 54 23.03 -19.92 -23.30
CA GLU A 54 22.59 -21.26 -22.93
C GLU A 54 22.55 -22.27 -24.10
N GLY A 55 23.43 -22.10 -25.09
CA GLY A 55 23.49 -22.99 -26.26
C GLY A 55 22.79 -22.50 -27.53
N THR A 56 21.98 -21.44 -27.45
CA THR A 56 21.21 -20.94 -28.61
C THR A 56 22.06 -20.17 -29.63
N GLY A 57 23.23 -19.66 -29.23
CA GLY A 57 24.10 -18.86 -30.11
C GLY A 57 23.67 -17.41 -30.30
N VAL A 58 22.46 -17.04 -29.84
CA VAL A 58 21.91 -15.69 -29.94
C VAL A 58 21.42 -15.22 -28.56
N VAL A 59 21.54 -13.93 -28.30
CA VAL A 59 21.01 -13.29 -27.10
C VAL A 59 19.80 -12.47 -27.54
N ARG A 60 18.64 -12.80 -26.97
CA ARG A 60 17.39 -12.09 -27.22
C ARG A 60 17.37 -10.84 -26.36
N VAL A 61 17.28 -9.68 -27.01
CA VAL A 61 17.03 -8.41 -26.32
C VAL A 61 15.53 -8.26 -26.17
N THR A 62 15.05 -8.45 -24.95
CA THR A 62 13.63 -8.38 -24.60
C THR A 62 13.34 -7.10 -23.82
N GLU A 63 12.30 -6.35 -24.19
CA GLU A 63 11.74 -5.27 -23.35
C GLU A 63 10.49 -5.75 -22.61
N LYS A 64 10.18 -5.11 -21.49
CA LYS A 64 8.89 -5.31 -20.81
C LYS A 64 7.76 -4.83 -21.71
N CYS A 65 6.71 -5.62 -21.84
CA CYS A 65 5.54 -5.23 -22.62
C CYS A 65 4.86 -4.01 -21.97
N ARG A 66 4.68 -2.94 -22.73
CA ARG A 66 4.13 -1.66 -22.24
C ARG A 66 2.66 -1.74 -21.84
N GLU A 67 1.88 -2.65 -22.43
CA GLU A 67 0.46 -2.80 -22.08
C GLU A 67 0.24 -3.51 -20.74
N CYS A 68 1.07 -4.51 -20.44
CA CYS A 68 0.92 -5.34 -19.24
C CYS A 68 2.03 -5.15 -18.22
N ASP A 69 2.93 -4.18 -18.42
CA ASP A 69 4.10 -3.87 -17.57
C ASP A 69 5.00 -5.07 -17.18
N GLY A 70 4.98 -6.15 -17.97
CA GLY A 70 5.72 -7.38 -17.66
C GLY A 70 4.89 -8.53 -17.09
N TYR A 71 3.62 -8.32 -16.73
CA TYR A 71 2.79 -9.34 -16.07
C TYR A 71 2.18 -10.35 -17.05
N GLY A 72 2.07 -10.02 -18.33
CA GLY A 72 1.54 -10.93 -19.37
C GLY A 72 0.01 -11.09 -19.36
N GLU A 73 -0.66 -10.77 -18.26
CA GLU A 73 -2.12 -10.82 -18.13
C GLU A 73 -2.68 -9.54 -17.52
N ILE A 74 -3.90 -9.20 -17.91
CA ILE A 74 -4.66 -8.08 -17.36
C ILE A 74 -5.84 -8.68 -16.59
N LYS A 75 -5.90 -8.39 -15.29
CA LYS A 75 -6.97 -8.85 -14.39
C LYS A 75 -7.90 -7.70 -14.08
N GLU A 76 -9.16 -8.02 -13.78
CA GLU A 76 -10.09 -7.05 -13.21
C GLU A 76 -10.06 -7.14 -11.70
N CYS A 77 -10.01 -5.99 -11.05
CA CYS A 77 -10.07 -5.90 -9.60
C CYS A 77 -11.45 -6.36 -9.11
N LYS A 78 -11.50 -7.33 -8.18
CA LYS A 78 -12.77 -7.80 -7.60
C LYS A 78 -13.54 -6.74 -6.82
N VAL A 79 -12.87 -5.66 -6.40
CA VAL A 79 -13.46 -4.59 -5.58
C VAL A 79 -14.04 -3.47 -6.44
N CYS A 80 -13.28 -2.96 -7.42
CA CYS A 80 -13.68 -1.79 -8.20
C CYS A 80 -13.91 -2.05 -9.70
N GLY A 81 -13.68 -3.27 -10.18
CA GLY A 81 -13.85 -3.64 -11.58
C GLY A 81 -12.80 -3.04 -12.54
N SER A 82 -11.80 -2.31 -12.05
CA SER A 82 -10.76 -1.75 -12.92
C SER A 82 -9.78 -2.82 -13.40
N ALA A 83 -9.41 -2.76 -14.68
CA ALA A 83 -8.29 -3.53 -15.23
C ALA A 83 -6.96 -3.10 -14.57
N PHE A 84 -6.20 -4.05 -14.04
CA PHE A 84 -4.89 -3.81 -13.42
C PHE A 84 -3.90 -4.94 -13.74
N ASN A 85 -2.62 -4.58 -13.67
CA ASN A 85 -1.48 -5.48 -13.83
C ASN A 85 -0.84 -5.63 -12.44
N GLY A 86 -0.68 -6.84 -11.93
CA GLY A 86 -0.17 -7.05 -10.58
C GLY A 86 -0.32 -8.47 -10.05
N ASP A 87 0.41 -8.77 -8.99
CA ASP A 87 0.24 -9.98 -8.19
C ASP A 87 -0.99 -9.86 -7.27
N GLY A 88 -1.95 -10.78 -7.43
CA GLY A 88 -3.18 -10.87 -6.63
C GLY A 88 -4.47 -10.54 -7.39
N ASP A 89 -5.57 -10.42 -6.64
CA ASP A 89 -6.94 -10.25 -7.18
C ASP A 89 -7.48 -8.82 -7.05
N THR A 90 -6.72 -7.92 -6.44
CA THR A 90 -7.13 -6.55 -6.10
C THR A 90 -6.07 -5.55 -6.56
N CYS A 91 -6.48 -4.45 -7.19
CA CYS A 91 -5.55 -3.43 -7.68
C CYS A 91 -4.85 -2.68 -6.53
N GLU A 92 -3.70 -2.05 -6.78
CA GLU A 92 -2.92 -1.34 -5.75
C GLU A 92 -3.73 -0.22 -5.06
N LYS A 93 -4.70 0.36 -5.77
CA LYS A 93 -5.60 1.38 -5.23
C LYS A 93 -6.62 0.79 -4.25
N CYS A 94 -7.25 -0.33 -4.57
CA CYS A 94 -8.21 -1.00 -3.68
C CYS A 94 -7.51 -1.74 -2.53
N ARG A 95 -6.26 -2.16 -2.70
CA ARG A 95 -5.43 -2.65 -1.60
C ARG A 95 -5.09 -1.54 -0.59
N ARG A 96 -5.20 -0.27 -0.99
CA ARG A 96 -4.99 0.93 -0.17
C ARG A 96 -6.27 1.77 -0.13
N GLU A 97 -7.40 1.17 0.21
CA GLU A 97 -8.57 1.99 0.56
C GLU A 97 -8.32 2.64 1.93
N PRO A 98 -8.30 3.98 2.02
CA PRO A 98 -8.25 4.64 3.32
C PRO A 98 -9.56 4.36 4.05
N SER A 99 -9.48 3.65 5.18
CA SER A 99 -10.56 3.55 6.14
C SER A 99 -10.82 4.93 6.73
N LEU A 100 -12.08 5.38 6.67
CA LEU A 100 -12.54 6.58 7.35
C LEU A 100 -13.12 6.16 8.69
N TYR A 101 -12.48 6.57 9.78
CA TYR A 101 -12.94 6.24 11.12
C TYR A 101 -13.93 7.29 11.62
N ARG A 102 -15.11 6.82 12.05
CA ARG A 102 -16.07 7.62 12.80
C ARG A 102 -15.94 7.24 14.28
N LEU A 103 -15.61 8.22 15.11
CA LEU A 103 -15.41 8.01 16.55
C LEU A 103 -16.73 8.21 17.30
N ASP A 104 -17.04 7.29 18.22
CA ASP A 104 -18.13 7.44 19.18
C ASP A 104 -17.75 8.38 20.34
N ASP A 105 -18.75 9.00 20.98
CA ASP A 105 -18.67 9.91 22.14
C ASP A 105 -17.77 9.43 23.29
N LEU A 106 -17.56 8.13 23.40
CA LEU A 106 -16.80 7.50 24.47
C LEU A 106 -15.30 7.34 24.15
N CYS A 107 -14.84 7.63 22.93
CA CYS A 107 -13.45 7.50 22.53
C CYS A 107 -12.56 8.65 23.06
N ASP A 108 -11.37 8.29 23.55
CA ASP A 108 -10.35 9.23 24.04
C ASP A 108 -9.09 9.19 23.13
N ALA A 109 -8.18 10.16 23.31
CA ALA A 109 -6.98 10.35 22.47
C ALA A 109 -6.07 9.09 22.37
N ASN A 110 -6.08 8.22 23.39
CA ASN A 110 -5.30 6.99 23.42
C ASN A 110 -5.72 5.94 22.36
N GLY A 111 -6.96 6.02 21.86
CA GLY A 111 -7.45 5.12 20.82
C GLY A 111 -7.18 5.60 19.39
N LEU A 112 -6.54 6.77 19.23
CA LEU A 112 -6.29 7.35 17.92
C LEU A 112 -4.93 6.92 17.38
N GLN A 113 -4.88 6.62 16.08
CA GLN A 113 -3.67 6.23 15.39
C GLN A 113 -3.24 7.36 14.45
N VAL A 114 -1.99 7.80 14.63
CA VAL A 114 -1.37 8.81 13.77
C VAL A 114 -1.27 8.26 12.34
N GLY A 115 -1.70 9.05 11.37
CA GLY A 115 -1.73 8.68 9.95
C GLY A 115 -3.09 8.22 9.43
N GLU A 116 -4.01 7.83 10.31
CA GLU A 116 -5.37 7.43 9.92
C GLU A 116 -6.26 8.65 9.62
N VAL A 117 -7.36 8.43 8.90
CA VAL A 117 -8.32 9.48 8.50
C VAL A 117 -9.61 9.36 9.29
N TYR A 118 -10.02 10.46 9.90
CA TYR A 118 -11.21 10.56 10.74
C TYR A 118 -12.23 11.49 10.10
N GLU A 119 -13.50 11.21 10.35
CA GLU A 119 -14.61 12.15 10.09
C GLU A 119 -14.69 13.17 11.23
N GLY A 120 -14.90 14.45 10.92
CA GLY A 120 -15.09 15.48 11.92
C GLY A 120 -15.91 16.66 11.41
N VAL A 121 -16.39 17.48 12.34
CA VAL A 121 -17.22 18.65 12.05
C VAL A 121 -16.46 19.92 12.39
N VAL A 122 -16.45 20.89 11.47
CA VAL A 122 -15.82 22.19 11.69
C VAL A 122 -16.62 22.96 12.75
N ASN A 123 -16.03 23.25 13.90
CA ASN A 123 -16.68 24.00 14.98
C ASN A 123 -16.46 25.51 14.81
N GLY A 124 -15.28 25.92 14.37
CA GLY A 124 -14.97 27.34 14.19
C GLY A 124 -13.71 27.57 13.37
N ILE A 125 -13.64 28.73 12.75
CA ILE A 125 -12.56 29.14 11.85
C ILE A 125 -11.91 30.38 12.43
N VAL A 126 -10.58 30.42 12.36
CA VAL A 126 -9.74 31.52 12.82
C VAL A 126 -8.69 31.83 11.76
N ASP A 127 -8.06 33.01 11.84
CA ASP A 127 -7.13 33.46 10.79
C ASP A 127 -5.94 32.52 10.57
N PHE A 128 -5.55 31.76 11.61
CA PHE A 128 -4.43 30.82 11.55
C PHE A 128 -4.85 29.35 11.30
N GLY A 129 -6.15 29.05 11.17
CA GLY A 129 -6.61 27.67 10.95
C GLY A 129 -8.10 27.41 11.20
N ALA A 130 -8.49 26.15 11.17
CA ALA A 130 -9.85 25.72 11.47
C ALA A 130 -9.86 24.66 12.58
N PHE A 131 -10.80 24.80 13.50
CA PHE A 131 -11.04 23.83 14.55
C PHE A 131 -12.07 22.80 14.10
N VAL A 132 -11.70 21.53 14.21
CA VAL A 132 -12.53 20.40 13.83
C VAL A 132 -12.72 19.51 15.04
N ASP A 133 -13.96 19.23 15.39
CA ASP A 133 -14.32 18.28 16.42
C ASP A 133 -14.47 16.90 15.77
N LEU A 134 -13.64 15.95 16.20
CA LEU A 134 -13.78 14.54 15.79
C LEU A 134 -14.82 13.83 16.66
N ASN A 135 -15.01 14.35 17.88
CA ASN A 135 -15.91 13.82 18.88
C ASN A 135 -16.20 14.90 19.96
N LYS A 136 -17.18 14.70 20.84
CA LYS A 136 -17.52 15.59 21.97
C LYS A 136 -16.34 15.97 22.88
N LYS A 137 -15.33 15.09 23.00
CA LYS A 137 -14.14 15.31 23.83
C LYS A 137 -12.88 15.66 23.03
N LEU A 138 -12.85 15.33 21.74
CA LEU A 138 -11.63 15.37 20.94
C LEU A 138 -11.74 16.46 19.89
N ARG A 139 -10.90 17.48 20.05
CA ARG A 139 -10.81 18.63 19.15
C ARG A 139 -9.43 18.69 18.53
N GLY A 140 -9.41 18.92 17.22
CA GLY A 140 -8.20 19.14 16.46
C GLY A 140 -8.16 20.50 15.79
N LEU A 141 -6.96 20.86 15.34
CA LEU A 141 -6.67 22.07 14.59
C LEU A 141 -6.09 21.70 13.23
N ILE A 142 -6.69 22.24 12.17
CA ILE A 142 -6.11 22.29 10.85
C ILE A 142 -5.36 23.61 10.70
N HIS A 143 -4.07 23.56 10.40
CA HIS A 143 -3.28 24.75 10.10
C HIS A 143 -3.71 25.37 8.76
N ILE A 144 -3.78 26.70 8.66
CA ILE A 144 -4.21 27.41 7.44
C ILE A 144 -3.40 27.00 6.19
N SER A 145 -2.10 26.73 6.34
CA SER A 145 -1.24 26.27 5.23
C SER A 145 -1.67 24.93 4.62
N ASN A 146 -2.49 24.15 5.33
CA ASN A 146 -3.02 22.88 4.84
C ASN A 146 -4.46 22.99 4.33
N LEU A 147 -5.13 24.13 4.55
CA LEU A 147 -6.49 24.38 4.06
C LEU A 147 -6.44 24.80 2.59
N ASN A 148 -6.71 23.83 1.70
CA ASN A 148 -6.75 24.06 0.26
C ASN A 148 -8.18 24.35 -0.26
N PHE A 149 -9.12 24.64 0.63
CA PHE A 149 -10.53 24.91 0.31
C PHE A 149 -11.18 25.73 1.42
N GLU A 150 -12.24 26.46 1.05
CA GLU A 150 -13.08 27.17 2.01
C GLU A 150 -13.91 26.17 2.81
N VAL A 151 -13.93 26.37 4.12
CA VAL A 151 -14.74 25.63 5.08
C VAL A 151 -15.63 26.61 5.81
N ASN A 152 -16.82 26.16 6.23
CA ASN A 152 -17.72 26.92 7.09
C ASN A 152 -17.92 26.17 8.42
N ALA A 153 -18.33 26.89 9.45
CA ALA A 153 -18.72 26.26 10.71
C ALA A 153 -19.96 25.37 10.47
N GLY A 154 -19.88 24.11 10.88
CA GLY A 154 -20.89 23.08 10.65
C GLY A 154 -20.56 22.10 9.52
N ASP A 155 -19.54 22.38 8.70
CA ASP A 155 -19.18 21.49 7.59
C ASP A 155 -18.56 20.19 8.10
N THR A 156 -18.97 19.06 7.50
CA THR A 156 -18.33 17.75 7.74
C THR A 156 -17.11 17.61 6.83
N VAL A 157 -15.96 17.33 7.42
CA VAL A 157 -14.68 17.22 6.74
C VAL A 157 -13.96 15.93 7.12
N HIS A 158 -13.22 15.36 6.18
CA HIS A 158 -12.34 14.23 6.46
C HIS A 158 -10.92 14.75 6.72
N VAL A 159 -10.34 14.29 7.82
CA VAL A 159 -9.09 14.83 8.36
C VAL A 159 -8.16 13.71 8.78
N GLN A 160 -6.92 13.78 8.32
CA GLN A 160 -5.86 12.86 8.70
C GLN A 160 -5.18 13.34 9.98
N LEU A 161 -5.02 12.44 10.96
CA LEU A 161 -4.31 12.76 12.19
C LEU A 161 -2.80 12.82 11.92
N LYS A 162 -2.19 13.99 12.09
CA LYS A 162 -0.75 14.18 11.91
C LYS A 162 0.03 13.94 13.19
N ASN A 163 -0.47 14.46 14.30
CA ASN A 163 0.19 14.37 15.60
C ASN A 163 -0.78 14.63 16.76
N ILE A 164 -0.45 14.14 17.95
CA ILE A 164 -1.18 14.36 19.19
C ILE A 164 -0.27 15.18 20.12
N LYS A 165 -0.71 16.38 20.49
CA LYS A 165 0.04 17.21 21.43
C LYS A 165 -0.11 16.69 22.87
N PRO A 166 0.86 16.94 23.76
CA PRO A 166 0.80 16.50 25.16
C PRO A 166 -0.36 17.13 25.95
N ASN A 167 -0.92 18.24 25.47
CA ASN A 167 -2.11 18.86 26.06
C ASN A 167 -3.44 18.25 25.58
N GLY A 168 -3.40 17.19 24.76
CA GLY A 168 -4.58 16.53 24.20
C GLY A 168 -5.11 17.14 22.89
N ASN A 169 -4.52 18.23 22.39
CA ASN A 169 -4.93 18.82 21.12
C ASN A 169 -4.38 18.01 19.94
N LEU A 170 -5.21 17.81 18.91
CA LEU A 170 -4.85 17.05 17.73
C LEU A 170 -4.39 17.98 16.60
N GLU A 171 -3.30 17.64 15.91
CA GLU A 171 -2.92 18.28 14.65
C GLU A 171 -3.49 17.51 13.47
N LEU A 172 -4.27 18.19 12.65
CA LEU A 172 -5.04 17.58 11.56
C LEU A 172 -4.61 18.13 10.20
N ILE A 173 -4.68 17.27 9.18
CA ILE A 173 -4.46 17.61 7.77
C ILE A 173 -5.72 17.24 7.00
N PRO A 174 -6.36 18.15 6.26
CA PRO A 174 -7.57 17.83 5.53
C PRO A 174 -7.26 16.89 4.37
N ARG A 175 -8.12 15.89 4.17
CA ARG A 175 -8.03 14.93 3.07
C ARG A 175 -9.35 14.88 2.32
N LYS A 176 -9.31 15.10 1.01
CA LYS A 176 -10.47 14.88 0.15
C LYS A 176 -10.48 13.41 -0.29
N LEU A 177 -11.39 12.62 0.26
CA LEU A 177 -11.61 11.23 -0.12
C LEU A 177 -12.72 11.15 -1.18
N LYS A 178 -12.50 10.37 -2.25
CA LYS A 178 -13.52 10.14 -3.30
C LYS A 178 -14.36 8.90 -3.03
N SER A 179 -13.75 7.87 -2.43
CA SER A 179 -14.36 6.61 -2.02
C SER A 179 -13.68 6.17 -0.73
N TYR A 180 -14.46 5.78 0.27
CA TYR A 180 -13.97 5.35 1.58
C TYR A 180 -14.95 4.36 2.20
N GLU A 181 -14.43 3.45 3.03
CA GLU A 181 -15.24 2.58 3.89
C GLU A 181 -15.29 3.22 5.29
N ILE A 182 -16.50 3.34 5.85
CA ILE A 182 -16.68 3.91 7.18
C ILE A 182 -16.49 2.79 8.20
N VAL A 183 -15.51 2.97 9.10
CA VAL A 183 -15.29 2.11 10.25
C VAL A 183 -15.78 2.84 11.49
N GLU A 184 -16.87 2.35 12.08
CA GLU A 184 -17.37 2.91 13.34
C GLU A 184 -16.57 2.32 14.51
N VAL A 185 -15.87 3.19 15.23
CA VAL A 185 -15.06 2.80 16.37
C VAL A 185 -15.86 3.02 17.65
N THR A 186 -16.26 1.91 18.28
CA THR A 186 -16.93 1.92 19.59
C THR A 186 -15.99 1.39 20.67
N LYS A 187 -15.94 2.05 21.83
CA LYS A 187 -15.17 1.59 22.98
C LYS A 187 -16.04 0.59 23.77
N ASP A 188 -15.78 -0.70 23.61
CA ASP A 188 -16.48 -1.74 24.39
C ASP A 188 -15.89 -1.79 25.80
N PHE A 189 -16.67 -1.33 26.80
CA PHE A 189 -16.26 -1.42 28.20
C PHE A 189 -16.51 -2.85 28.71
N PRO A 190 -15.55 -3.48 29.41
CA PRO A 190 -15.77 -4.79 30.01
C PRO A 190 -16.92 -4.68 31.02
N ARG A 191 -18.08 -5.25 30.67
CA ARG A 191 -19.25 -5.28 31.54
C ARG A 191 -18.99 -6.30 32.65
N CYS A 192 -18.90 -5.83 33.89
CA CYS A 192 -18.92 -6.72 35.05
C CYS A 192 -20.37 -6.98 35.47
N VAL A 193 -20.72 -8.24 35.69
CA VAL A 193 -21.99 -8.62 36.33
C VAL A 193 -22.01 -8.04 37.75
N SER A 194 -23.15 -7.48 38.18
CA SER A 194 -23.31 -6.83 39.49
C SER A 194 -22.84 -7.71 40.67
N SER A 195 -22.96 -9.04 40.53
CA SER A 195 -22.49 -10.04 41.50
C SER A 195 -20.97 -10.00 41.77
N ASN A 196 -20.15 -9.45 40.84
CA ASN A 196 -18.70 -9.33 40.99
C ASN A 196 -18.24 -7.91 41.36
N LEU A 197 -19.18 -7.00 41.65
CA LEU A 197 -18.88 -5.62 42.04
C LEU A 197 -18.04 -5.55 43.31
N SER A 198 -18.29 -6.42 44.29
CA SER A 198 -17.59 -6.49 45.58
C SER A 198 -16.07 -6.71 45.47
N LYS A 199 -15.60 -7.35 44.37
CA LYS A 199 -14.17 -7.64 44.14
C LYS A 199 -13.39 -6.45 43.55
N HIS A 200 -14.10 -5.40 43.16
CA HIS A 200 -13.53 -4.23 42.48
C HIS A 200 -13.85 -2.92 43.23
N VAL A 201 -14.54 -2.99 44.37
CA VAL A 201 -14.75 -1.84 45.27
C VAL A 201 -13.38 -1.33 45.74
N GLY A 202 -13.11 -0.06 45.50
CA GLY A 202 -11.86 0.61 45.90
C GLY A 202 -10.73 0.58 44.86
N LYS A 203 -10.92 -0.04 43.68
CA LYS A 203 -9.97 0.08 42.56
C LYS A 203 -10.31 1.33 41.73
N THR A 204 -9.37 2.24 41.59
CA THR A 204 -9.49 3.37 40.66
C THR A 204 -9.42 2.83 39.23
N ILE A 205 -10.49 3.05 38.46
CA ILE A 205 -10.48 2.80 37.02
C ILE A 205 -9.98 4.09 36.37
N SER A 206 -8.72 4.11 35.94
CA SER A 206 -8.20 5.20 35.12
C SER A 206 -8.68 4.99 33.68
N ALA A 207 -9.40 5.98 33.16
CA ALA A 207 -9.89 6.05 31.79
C ALA A 207 -8.77 6.41 30.79
#